data_AF-A0A258IEL1-F1
#
_entry.id   AF-A0A258IEL1-F1
#
_cell.length_a   1.000
_cell.length_b   1.000
_cell.length_c   1.000
_cell.angle_alpha   90.00
_cell.angle_beta   90.00
_cell.angle_gamma   90.00
#
_symmetry.space_group_name_H-M   'P 1'
#
loop_
_entity.id
_entity.type
_entity.pdbx_description
1 polymer ?
#
loop_
_entity_poly.entity_id
_entity_poly.type
_entity_poly.pdbx_seq_one_letter_code
_entity_poly.pdbx_strand_id
1 'polypeptide(L)'
;MNTPIQRLPLLIALLASAASAGFAAPAAAAQKARHVIIIGVDGLSPDGLMKADTPVLRDMMKRGSWSLHARGVMPTTSGANWASMINGAGPEQHGVTSNDWKVGEFNFPTAVAGSGGFFPSIFQVLTDQKPDWEVGSVYEWKGFGNLYDHRFVDYDAHGKDEDDTATLAVDYIKAKRPQFLFVHLDLVDHAGHAHGHGTPPYYASVAKADQLIGRIRQATVDAGIAGETVILVSSDHGGVGKGHGGESLAELEIPWIAYGEAIKPDLQLDLPINTFDTAATAAWLLDAKIPYAWLGRPVTLAVRGEKGPEQAYRSSSFYASPVIEPAGDGNAPAGGLFVNRPATLTLRNPNAVGEIRYTLDNTIPTTGSSLYAGPVEITRNTIVRATLFVSGQPASVPATGYFRILDLKGAETRGVTYRTYLLPEGPVRLPDFSRLEPATSGIAHELTTDGLTLPRGDSVAVAFDGYLHIATAGAYNFALASDDGSKLYIDGKLVVDNDGDHGVIMANGGTTLQPGKHAIRVEWFNGGGGAWLGAYFEGPGVPRQFIDPNRLTPR
;
A
#
# COMPACT_ATOMS: atom_id res chain seq x y z
N MET A 1 -12.74 -76.72 -57.09
CA MET A 1 -14.13 -76.30 -56.81
C MET A 1 -14.07 -74.86 -56.30
N ASN A 2 -14.96 -74.03 -56.83
CA ASN A 2 -15.15 -72.58 -56.64
C ASN A 2 -14.13 -71.63 -57.30
N THR A 3 -14.29 -71.44 -58.61
CA THR A 3 -14.06 -70.20 -59.38
C THR A 3 -15.37 -69.37 -59.42
N PRO A 4 -15.45 -68.14 -59.99
CA PRO A 4 -14.51 -66.99 -60.11
C PRO A 4 -15.22 -65.63 -59.86
N ILE A 5 -14.57 -64.47 -60.12
CA ILE A 5 -15.05 -63.37 -61.01
C ILE A 5 -14.29 -62.05 -60.73
N GLN A 6 -13.60 -61.55 -61.77
CA GLN A 6 -13.10 -60.18 -61.91
C GLN A 6 -14.26 -59.18 -62.07
N ARG A 7 -14.16 -57.97 -61.48
CA ARG A 7 -14.95 -56.80 -61.91
C ARG A 7 -14.13 -55.50 -61.91
N LEU A 8 -13.98 -54.99 -63.13
CA LEU A 8 -13.83 -53.63 -63.67
C LEU A 8 -13.76 -52.43 -62.69
N PRO A 9 -12.90 -51.43 -62.94
CA PRO A 9 -12.96 -50.14 -62.25
C PRO A 9 -14.13 -49.30 -62.81
N LEU A 10 -14.98 -48.81 -61.92
CA LEU A 10 -16.06 -47.87 -62.24
C LEU A 10 -15.50 -46.44 -62.18
N LEU A 11 -15.31 -45.80 -63.34
CA LEU A 11 -15.14 -44.35 -63.43
C LEU A 11 -16.48 -43.70 -63.05
N ILE A 12 -16.52 -43.04 -61.89
CA ILE A 12 -17.55 -42.04 -61.59
C ILE A 12 -16.91 -40.67 -61.80
N ALA A 13 -17.28 -40.02 -62.89
CA ALA A 13 -17.05 -38.60 -63.08
C ALA A 13 -18.04 -37.82 -62.20
N LEU A 14 -17.57 -37.35 -61.05
CA LEU A 14 -18.27 -36.36 -60.24
C LEU A 14 -17.70 -34.98 -60.59
N LEU A 15 -18.45 -34.24 -61.40
CA LEU A 15 -18.32 -32.80 -61.57
C LEU A 15 -18.66 -32.14 -60.22
N ALA A 16 -17.66 -31.98 -59.37
CA ALA A 16 -17.74 -31.08 -58.23
C ALA A 16 -17.27 -29.70 -58.71
N SER A 17 -18.23 -28.79 -58.86
CA SER A 17 -17.97 -27.36 -58.95
C SER A 17 -17.15 -26.93 -57.73
N ALA A 18 -15.86 -26.64 -57.92
CA ALA A 18 -15.04 -26.00 -56.91
C ALA A 18 -15.52 -24.55 -56.74
N ALA A 19 -16.54 -24.36 -55.91
CA ALA A 19 -16.74 -23.09 -55.24
C ALA A 19 -15.55 -22.93 -54.30
N SER A 20 -14.62 -22.06 -54.67
CA SER A 20 -13.56 -21.56 -53.79
C SER A 20 -14.20 -20.84 -52.61
N ALA A 21 -14.62 -21.59 -51.61
CA ALA A 21 -14.87 -21.07 -50.28
C ALA A 21 -13.51 -20.61 -49.76
N GLY A 22 -13.24 -19.31 -49.90
CA GLY A 22 -12.11 -18.68 -49.24
C GLY A 22 -12.24 -18.95 -47.75
N PHE A 23 -11.38 -19.80 -47.21
CA PHE A 23 -11.12 -19.81 -45.79
C PHE A 23 -10.51 -18.45 -45.47
N ALA A 24 -11.35 -17.50 -45.08
CA ALA A 24 -10.88 -16.31 -44.41
C ALA A 24 -10.10 -16.79 -43.19
N ALA A 25 -8.80 -16.52 -43.17
CA ALA A 25 -8.01 -16.67 -41.96
C ALA A 25 -8.77 -15.93 -40.84
N PRO A 26 -8.88 -16.49 -39.62
CA PRO A 26 -9.46 -15.76 -38.52
C PRO A 26 -8.70 -14.44 -38.41
N ALA A 27 -9.44 -13.32 -38.43
CA ALA A 27 -8.83 -12.00 -38.28
C ALA A 27 -7.98 -12.07 -37.01
N ALA A 28 -6.67 -11.88 -37.15
CA ALA A 28 -5.77 -11.75 -36.01
C ALA A 28 -6.41 -10.71 -35.07
N ALA A 29 -6.52 -11.02 -33.78
CA ALA A 29 -7.01 -10.06 -32.81
C ALA A 29 -6.16 -8.80 -32.97
N ALA A 30 -6.78 -7.72 -33.46
CA ALA A 30 -6.03 -6.51 -33.77
C ALA A 30 -5.43 -5.95 -32.47
N GLN A 31 -4.14 -5.63 -32.52
CA GLN A 31 -3.43 -4.90 -31.46
C GLN A 31 -4.29 -3.73 -30.96
N LYS A 32 -4.49 -3.64 -29.63
CA LYS A 32 -5.41 -2.67 -29.03
C LYS A 32 -4.78 -1.29 -28.86
N ALA A 33 -3.45 -1.25 -28.73
CA ALA A 33 -2.64 -0.04 -28.73
C ALA A 33 -1.27 -0.34 -29.37
N ARG A 34 -0.73 0.60 -30.15
CA ARG A 34 0.62 0.43 -30.74
C ARG A 34 1.74 0.85 -29.80
N HIS A 35 1.40 1.72 -28.84
CA HIS A 35 2.30 2.21 -27.82
C HIS A 35 1.61 2.11 -26.46
N VAL A 36 2.33 1.62 -25.45
CA VAL A 36 1.89 1.68 -24.06
C VAL A 36 2.96 2.40 -23.23
N ILE A 37 2.53 3.42 -22.50
CA ILE A 37 3.38 4.14 -21.55
C ILE A 37 2.81 3.90 -20.16
N ILE A 38 3.62 3.35 -19.24
CA ILE A 38 3.28 3.27 -17.83
C ILE A 38 4.02 4.40 -17.12
N ILE A 39 3.29 5.23 -16.37
CA ILE A 39 3.86 6.26 -15.50
C ILE A 39 3.54 5.87 -14.05
N GLY A 40 4.58 5.44 -13.33
CA GLY A 40 4.55 5.21 -11.90
C GLY A 40 4.90 6.48 -11.13
N VAL A 41 4.09 6.84 -10.15
CA VAL A 41 4.39 7.91 -9.19
C VAL A 41 4.50 7.30 -7.81
N ASP A 42 5.70 7.31 -7.23
CA ASP A 42 6.00 6.70 -5.92
C ASP A 42 5.22 7.39 -4.80
N GLY A 43 4.58 6.61 -3.92
CA GLY A 43 3.84 7.11 -2.76
C GLY A 43 2.55 7.91 -3.07
N LEU A 44 2.07 7.92 -4.31
CA LEU A 44 0.85 8.61 -4.72
C LEU A 44 -0.41 7.88 -4.23
N SER A 45 -0.97 8.37 -3.12
CA SER A 45 -2.24 7.86 -2.60
C SER A 45 -3.48 8.42 -3.33
N PRO A 46 -4.63 7.71 -3.31
CA PRO A 46 -5.92 8.24 -3.76
C PRO A 46 -6.31 9.56 -3.07
N ASP A 47 -5.97 9.69 -1.78
CA ASP A 47 -6.18 10.93 -1.02
C ASP A 47 -5.35 12.09 -1.59
N GLY A 48 -4.08 11.83 -1.90
CA GLY A 48 -3.18 12.78 -2.54
C GLY A 48 -3.73 13.28 -3.87
N LEU A 49 -4.10 12.35 -4.76
CA LEU A 49 -4.68 12.68 -6.06
C LEU A 49 -5.94 13.55 -5.92
N MET A 50 -6.82 13.19 -4.98
CA MET A 50 -8.13 13.81 -4.83
C MET A 50 -8.13 15.16 -4.10
N LYS A 51 -7.12 15.44 -3.27
CA LYS A 51 -7.01 16.71 -2.53
C LYS A 51 -6.02 17.70 -3.14
N ALA A 52 -5.02 17.23 -3.88
CA ALA A 52 -4.09 18.10 -4.59
C ALA A 52 -4.72 18.73 -5.84
N ASP A 53 -4.06 19.78 -6.36
CA ASP A 53 -4.39 20.39 -7.64
C ASP A 53 -3.83 19.54 -8.78
N THR A 54 -4.68 18.66 -9.33
CA THR A 54 -4.32 17.60 -10.28
C THR A 54 -5.11 17.69 -11.59
N PRO A 55 -5.06 18.81 -12.33
CA PRO A 55 -5.87 19.00 -13.52
C PRO A 55 -5.59 18.00 -14.64
N VAL A 56 -4.35 17.53 -14.81
CA VAL A 56 -3.99 16.57 -15.87
C VAL A 56 -4.55 15.19 -15.54
N LEU A 57 -4.33 14.69 -14.33
CA LEU A 57 -4.85 13.40 -13.87
C LEU A 57 -6.37 13.39 -13.85
N ARG A 58 -7.02 14.46 -13.39
CA ARG A 58 -8.49 14.58 -13.42
C ARG A 58 -9.04 14.59 -14.85
N ASP A 59 -8.35 15.24 -15.77
CA ASP A 59 -8.70 15.19 -17.19
C ASP A 59 -8.50 13.78 -17.78
N MET A 60 -7.42 13.07 -17.40
CA MET A 60 -7.18 11.69 -17.79
C MET A 60 -8.28 10.76 -17.25
N MET A 61 -8.71 10.93 -16.00
CA MET A 61 -9.83 10.19 -15.40
C MET A 61 -11.14 10.47 -16.15
N LYS A 62 -11.45 11.75 -16.42
CA LYS A 62 -12.67 12.15 -17.15
C LYS A 62 -12.71 11.59 -18.58
N ARG A 63 -11.56 11.52 -19.26
CA ARG A 63 -11.43 11.02 -20.64
C ARG A 63 -11.02 9.56 -20.74
N GLY A 64 -10.89 8.88 -19.61
CA GLY A 64 -10.39 7.52 -19.51
C GLY A 64 -11.19 6.68 -18.52
N SER A 65 -10.59 5.57 -18.11
CA SER A 65 -11.14 4.65 -17.12
C SER A 65 -10.21 4.63 -15.92
N TRP A 66 -10.76 4.57 -14.70
CA TRP A 66 -9.96 4.74 -13.50
C TRP A 66 -10.52 3.98 -12.30
N SER A 67 -9.66 3.62 -11.35
CA SER A 67 -10.02 3.18 -10.00
C SER A 67 -9.18 3.93 -8.98
N LEU A 68 -9.79 4.30 -7.86
CA LEU A 68 -9.09 4.81 -6.67
C LEU A 68 -8.96 3.72 -5.59
N HIS A 69 -9.34 2.48 -5.93
CA HIS A 69 -9.36 1.31 -5.06
C HIS A 69 -8.54 0.16 -5.62
N ALA A 70 -7.64 0.46 -6.57
CA ALA A 70 -6.62 -0.51 -6.93
C ALA A 70 -5.69 -0.72 -5.72
N ARG A 71 -5.08 -1.90 -5.60
CA ARG A 71 -4.26 -2.25 -4.44
C ARG A 71 -2.82 -2.59 -4.83
N GLY A 72 -1.88 -2.17 -4.00
CA GLY A 72 -0.54 -2.73 -3.97
C GLY A 72 -0.53 -4.18 -3.49
N VAL A 73 0.67 -4.67 -3.22
CA VAL A 73 0.98 -5.94 -2.56
C VAL A 73 1.58 -5.69 -1.19
N MET A 74 1.62 -6.75 -0.37
CA MET A 74 2.30 -6.71 0.93
C MET A 74 3.74 -7.26 0.81
N PRO A 75 4.72 -6.68 1.53
CA PRO A 75 4.59 -5.43 2.29
C PRO A 75 4.46 -4.22 1.35
N THR A 76 3.87 -3.12 1.82
CA THR A 76 3.66 -1.88 1.04
C THR A 76 4.95 -1.06 0.87
N THR A 77 6.07 -1.74 0.62
CA THR A 77 7.37 -1.12 0.31
C THR A 77 7.53 -0.94 -1.20
N SER A 78 8.25 0.09 -1.62
CA SER A 78 8.45 0.44 -3.03
C SER A 78 9.06 -0.71 -3.83
N GLY A 79 10.11 -1.35 -3.33
CA GLY A 79 10.77 -2.48 -3.99
C GLY A 79 9.82 -3.63 -4.29
N ALA A 80 9.01 -4.05 -3.31
CA ALA A 80 8.03 -5.12 -3.49
C ALA A 80 6.95 -4.75 -4.52
N ASN A 81 6.44 -3.53 -4.46
CA ASN A 81 5.32 -3.09 -5.28
C ASN A 81 5.72 -2.72 -6.71
N TRP A 82 6.84 -2.04 -6.92
CA TRP A 82 7.38 -1.79 -8.26
C TRP A 82 7.76 -3.09 -8.95
N ALA A 83 8.40 -4.01 -8.24
CA ALA A 83 8.69 -5.34 -8.78
C ALA A 83 7.38 -6.04 -9.16
N SER A 84 6.36 -6.02 -8.30
CA SER A 84 5.06 -6.61 -8.64
C SER A 84 4.41 -5.99 -9.87
N MET A 85 4.48 -4.66 -10.00
CA MET A 85 3.92 -3.93 -11.14
C MET A 85 4.55 -4.38 -12.45
N ILE A 86 5.89 -4.49 -12.53
CA ILE A 86 6.60 -4.86 -13.77
C ILE A 86 6.63 -6.38 -14.01
N ASN A 87 6.47 -7.19 -12.97
CA ASN A 87 6.56 -8.65 -13.05
C ASN A 87 5.19 -9.34 -13.15
N GLY A 88 4.08 -8.61 -13.04
CA GLY A 88 2.75 -9.20 -13.17
C GLY A 88 2.41 -10.26 -12.11
N ALA A 89 3.11 -10.28 -10.98
CA ALA A 89 2.91 -11.22 -9.87
C ALA A 89 3.31 -10.58 -8.53
N GLY A 90 2.96 -11.20 -7.39
CA GLY A 90 3.31 -10.70 -6.05
C GLY A 90 4.69 -11.16 -5.54
N PRO A 91 5.15 -10.64 -4.38
CA PRO A 91 6.45 -10.95 -3.78
C PRO A 91 6.68 -12.44 -3.51
N GLU A 92 5.61 -13.19 -3.26
CA GLU A 92 5.65 -14.64 -3.10
C GLU A 92 6.05 -15.38 -4.39
N GLN A 93 5.96 -14.73 -5.55
CA GLN A 93 6.39 -15.28 -6.84
C GLN A 93 7.76 -14.71 -7.27
N HIS A 94 7.94 -13.39 -7.23
CA HIS A 94 9.15 -12.74 -7.75
C HIS A 94 10.28 -12.59 -6.71
N GLY A 95 10.01 -12.83 -5.42
CA GLY A 95 11.03 -12.87 -4.35
C GLY A 95 11.55 -11.51 -3.87
N VAL A 96 11.00 -10.39 -4.35
CA VAL A 96 11.38 -9.03 -3.93
C VAL A 96 10.45 -8.60 -2.79
N THR A 97 10.97 -8.52 -1.57
CA THR A 97 10.17 -8.25 -0.36
C THR A 97 10.58 -6.99 0.39
N SER A 98 11.59 -6.26 -0.08
CA SER A 98 12.11 -5.06 0.58
C SER A 98 12.83 -4.15 -0.43
N ASN A 99 13.13 -2.93 -0.01
CA ASN A 99 13.87 -1.94 -0.79
C ASN A 99 15.37 -2.30 -0.93
N ASP A 100 15.91 -3.10 -0.02
CA ASP A 100 17.31 -3.56 -0.03
C ASP A 100 17.55 -4.80 -0.89
N TRP A 101 16.52 -5.33 -1.56
CA TRP A 101 16.63 -6.54 -2.35
C TRP A 101 17.68 -6.41 -3.46
N LYS A 102 18.42 -7.50 -3.70
CA LYS A 102 19.36 -7.63 -4.81
C LYS A 102 19.23 -9.01 -5.45
N VAL A 103 19.58 -9.09 -6.73
CA VAL A 103 19.70 -10.36 -7.44
C VAL A 103 20.64 -11.30 -6.68
N GLY A 104 20.17 -12.50 -6.36
CA GLY A 104 20.96 -13.50 -5.62
C GLY A 104 20.84 -13.40 -4.10
N GLU A 105 20.33 -12.29 -3.55
CA GLU A 105 20.15 -12.05 -2.12
C GLU A 105 18.66 -12.18 -1.75
N PHE A 106 18.18 -13.42 -1.75
CA PHE A 106 16.75 -13.72 -1.61
C PHE A 106 16.34 -14.08 -0.19
N ASN A 107 15.26 -13.47 0.30
CA ASN A 107 14.47 -14.03 1.40
C ASN A 107 13.74 -15.30 0.93
N PHE A 108 13.21 -15.28 -0.29
CA PHE A 108 12.59 -16.42 -0.98
C PHE A 108 13.02 -16.44 -2.45
N PRO A 109 13.36 -17.61 -3.03
CA PRO A 109 13.73 -17.70 -4.44
C PRO A 109 12.54 -17.40 -5.36
N THR A 110 12.81 -16.95 -6.58
CA THR A 110 11.78 -16.76 -7.61
C THR A 110 11.06 -18.09 -7.91
N ALA A 111 9.73 -18.08 -8.00
CA ALA A 111 8.94 -19.26 -8.34
C ALA A 111 9.24 -19.80 -9.75
N VAL A 112 9.63 -18.92 -10.66
CA VAL A 112 10.21 -19.25 -11.97
C VAL A 112 11.41 -18.34 -12.21
N ALA A 113 12.53 -18.93 -12.62
CA ALA A 113 13.71 -18.17 -13.00
C ALA A 113 13.58 -17.71 -14.45
N GLY A 114 13.53 -16.39 -14.65
CA GLY A 114 13.81 -15.74 -15.92
C GLY A 114 15.32 -15.60 -16.15
N SER A 115 15.70 -14.62 -16.97
CA SER A 115 17.10 -14.36 -17.27
C SER A 115 17.83 -13.75 -16.07
N GLY A 116 19.09 -14.14 -15.86
CA GLY A 116 19.97 -13.50 -14.86
C GLY A 116 19.56 -13.66 -13.39
N GLY A 117 18.62 -14.55 -13.08
CA GLY A 117 18.08 -14.73 -11.72
C GLY A 117 16.89 -13.82 -11.40
N PHE A 118 16.41 -13.03 -12.38
CA PHE A 118 15.20 -12.25 -12.25
C PHE A 118 13.95 -13.09 -12.52
N PHE A 119 12.83 -12.70 -11.93
CA PHE A 119 11.51 -13.13 -12.41
C PHE A 119 11.20 -12.42 -13.76
N PRO A 120 10.49 -13.06 -14.71
CA PRO A 120 10.25 -12.46 -16.03
C PRO A 120 9.41 -11.18 -15.94
N SER A 121 10.06 -10.04 -16.11
CA SER A 121 9.44 -8.71 -16.17
C SER A 121 8.79 -8.45 -17.53
N ILE A 122 7.95 -7.41 -17.60
CA ILE A 122 7.33 -6.99 -18.86
C ILE A 122 8.35 -6.66 -19.93
N PHE A 123 9.51 -6.11 -19.55
CA PHE A 123 10.62 -5.85 -20.47
C PHE A 123 11.06 -7.13 -21.17
N GLN A 124 11.38 -8.18 -20.39
CA GLN A 124 11.75 -9.48 -20.93
C GLN A 124 10.61 -10.10 -21.75
N VAL A 125 9.38 -10.09 -21.23
CA VAL A 125 8.21 -10.70 -21.88
C VAL A 125 7.93 -10.09 -23.26
N LEU A 126 8.13 -8.77 -23.41
CA LEU A 126 7.97 -8.08 -24.68
C LEU A 126 9.14 -8.39 -25.62
N THR A 127 10.38 -8.26 -25.18
CA THR A 127 11.57 -8.50 -26.03
C THR A 127 11.63 -9.94 -26.53
N ASP A 128 11.28 -10.94 -25.70
CA ASP A 128 11.26 -12.36 -26.10
C ASP A 128 10.24 -12.62 -27.23
N GLN A 129 9.15 -11.86 -27.30
CA GLN A 129 8.07 -12.06 -28.26
C GLN A 129 8.12 -11.12 -29.46
N LYS A 130 8.72 -9.93 -29.28
CA LYS A 130 8.75 -8.83 -30.23
C LYS A 130 10.16 -8.19 -30.22
N PRO A 131 11.20 -8.92 -30.66
CA PRO A 131 12.60 -8.48 -30.51
C PRO A 131 12.97 -7.23 -31.31
N ASP A 132 12.14 -6.82 -32.28
CA ASP A 132 12.35 -5.61 -33.09
C ASP A 132 11.68 -4.35 -32.48
N TRP A 133 11.02 -4.48 -31.33
CA TRP A 133 10.35 -3.36 -30.67
C TRP A 133 11.32 -2.54 -29.84
N GLU A 134 11.09 -1.23 -29.81
CA GLU A 134 11.79 -0.31 -28.94
C GLU A 134 11.10 -0.26 -27.58
N VAL A 135 11.82 -0.72 -26.55
CA VAL A 135 11.38 -0.89 -25.16
C VAL A 135 12.25 -0.02 -24.26
N GLY A 136 11.65 0.91 -23.51
CA GLY A 136 12.38 1.83 -22.64
C GLY A 136 11.97 1.80 -21.17
N SER A 137 12.89 2.22 -20.32
CA SER A 137 12.72 2.43 -18.89
C SER A 137 13.44 3.72 -18.46
N VAL A 138 12.70 4.65 -17.87
CA VAL A 138 13.24 5.91 -17.34
C VAL A 138 12.83 6.02 -15.88
N TYR A 139 13.78 6.19 -14.98
CA TYR A 139 13.50 6.14 -13.53
C TYR A 139 14.32 7.13 -12.72
N GLU A 140 13.75 7.55 -11.60
CA GLU A 140 14.37 8.46 -10.65
C GLU A 140 14.96 7.71 -9.45
N TRP A 141 14.21 6.77 -8.86
CA TRP A 141 14.71 5.98 -7.73
C TRP A 141 15.64 4.87 -8.22
N LYS A 142 16.90 4.88 -7.76
CA LYS A 142 17.91 3.85 -8.12
C LYS A 142 17.46 2.43 -7.79
N GLY A 143 16.66 2.25 -6.73
CA GLY A 143 16.15 0.94 -6.35
C GLY A 143 15.30 0.30 -7.45
N PHE A 144 14.52 1.09 -8.19
CA PHE A 144 13.72 0.60 -9.32
C PHE A 144 14.60 -0.04 -10.41
N GLY A 145 15.74 0.60 -10.73
CA GLY A 145 16.70 0.09 -11.71
C GLY A 145 17.24 -1.28 -11.35
N ASN A 146 17.26 -1.67 -10.07
CA ASN A 146 17.74 -2.98 -9.64
C ASN A 146 16.71 -4.11 -9.87
N LEU A 147 15.46 -3.82 -10.25
CA LEU A 147 14.35 -4.78 -10.21
C LEU A 147 14.15 -5.59 -11.50
N TYR A 148 14.92 -5.32 -12.55
CA TYR A 148 14.79 -5.99 -13.84
C TYR A 148 16.15 -6.15 -14.54
N ASP A 149 16.19 -7.06 -15.51
CA ASP A 149 17.37 -7.32 -16.32
C ASP A 149 17.46 -6.28 -17.46
N HIS A 150 18.40 -5.34 -17.33
CA HIS A 150 18.62 -4.24 -18.30
C HIS A 150 18.87 -4.71 -19.74
N ARG A 151 19.24 -5.98 -19.98
CA ARG A 151 19.47 -6.51 -21.32
C ARG A 151 18.23 -6.53 -22.22
N PHE A 152 17.04 -6.41 -21.63
CA PHE A 152 15.77 -6.37 -22.35
C PHE A 152 15.20 -4.96 -22.48
N VAL A 153 16.04 -3.93 -22.30
CA VAL A 153 15.66 -2.52 -22.38
C VAL A 153 16.60 -1.80 -23.35
N ASP A 154 16.06 -1.22 -24.41
CA ASP A 154 16.82 -0.49 -25.44
C ASP A 154 17.28 0.89 -24.97
N TYR A 155 16.48 1.50 -24.09
CA TYR A 155 16.78 2.78 -23.46
C TYR A 155 16.54 2.70 -21.96
N ASP A 156 17.63 2.61 -21.20
CA ASP A 156 17.65 2.60 -19.75
C ASP A 156 18.30 3.89 -19.25
N ALA A 157 17.51 4.74 -18.59
CA ALA A 157 17.98 6.05 -18.16
C ALA A 157 17.55 6.39 -16.73
N HIS A 158 18.53 6.77 -15.92
CA HIS A 158 18.32 7.25 -14.56
C HIS A 158 18.36 8.78 -14.52
N GLY A 159 17.23 9.42 -14.24
CA GLY A 159 17.16 10.86 -14.04
C GLY A 159 17.69 11.27 -12.67
N LYS A 160 18.28 12.47 -12.58
CA LYS A 160 18.85 12.97 -11.31
C LYS A 160 17.79 13.49 -10.31
N ASP A 161 16.65 13.91 -10.83
CA ASP A 161 15.50 14.51 -10.15
C ASP A 161 14.25 14.33 -11.03
N GLU A 162 13.08 14.75 -10.54
CA GLU A 162 11.82 14.52 -11.22
C GLU A 162 11.69 15.27 -12.56
N ASP A 163 12.29 16.46 -12.66
CA ASP A 163 12.24 17.29 -13.86
C ASP A 163 13.13 16.72 -14.97
N ASP A 164 14.31 16.23 -14.60
CA ASP A 164 15.25 15.54 -15.48
C ASP A 164 14.67 14.21 -15.97
N THR A 165 14.08 13.41 -15.07
CA THR A 165 13.41 12.15 -15.39
C THR A 165 12.30 12.35 -16.42
N ALA A 166 11.43 13.35 -16.19
CA ALA A 166 10.40 13.71 -17.16
C ALA A 166 10.99 14.21 -18.49
N THR A 167 12.10 14.92 -18.47
CA THR A 167 12.80 15.40 -19.68
C THR A 167 13.34 14.25 -20.50
N LEU A 168 14.03 13.29 -19.87
CA LEU A 168 14.55 12.08 -20.52
C LEU A 168 13.42 11.27 -21.18
N ALA A 169 12.29 11.08 -20.49
CA ALA A 169 11.13 10.41 -21.05
C ALA A 169 10.54 11.16 -22.25
N VAL A 170 10.39 12.49 -22.16
CA VAL A 170 9.87 13.34 -23.25
C VAL A 170 10.76 13.25 -24.49
N ASP A 171 12.08 13.37 -24.32
CA ASP A 171 13.05 13.34 -25.41
C ASP A 171 13.07 11.96 -26.08
N TYR A 172 13.02 10.88 -25.29
CA TYR A 172 12.96 9.52 -25.78
C TYR A 172 11.68 9.23 -26.59
N ILE A 173 10.51 9.66 -26.08
CA ILE A 173 9.23 9.53 -26.81
C ILE A 173 9.31 10.21 -28.17
N LYS A 174 9.83 11.45 -28.22
CA LYS A 174 9.95 12.25 -29.45
C LYS A 174 10.94 11.64 -30.44
N ALA A 175 12.06 11.12 -29.96
CA ALA A 175 13.12 10.57 -30.80
C ALA A 175 12.79 9.17 -31.33
N LYS A 176 12.26 8.29 -30.49
CA LYS A 176 12.18 6.85 -30.78
C LYS A 176 10.77 6.31 -30.96
N ARG A 177 9.74 6.96 -30.38
CA ARG A 177 8.35 6.48 -30.40
C ARG A 177 8.27 5.00 -29.94
N PRO A 178 8.71 4.70 -28.71
CA PRO A 178 8.84 3.33 -28.23
C PRO A 178 7.49 2.60 -28.19
N GLN A 179 7.47 1.30 -28.46
CA GLN A 179 6.26 0.48 -28.29
C GLN A 179 5.89 0.33 -26.81
N PHE A 180 6.89 0.30 -25.94
CA PHE A 180 6.69 0.28 -24.50
C PHE A 180 7.66 1.23 -23.80
N LEU A 181 7.15 2.01 -22.84
CA LEU A 181 7.95 2.85 -21.97
C LEU A 181 7.42 2.79 -20.54
N PHE A 182 8.30 2.51 -19.58
CA PHE A 182 8.05 2.75 -18.18
C PHE A 182 8.71 4.05 -17.73
N VAL A 183 7.99 4.90 -16.99
CA VAL A 183 8.50 6.13 -16.37
C VAL A 183 8.21 6.09 -14.88
N HIS A 184 9.23 6.22 -14.04
CA HIS A 184 9.11 6.28 -12.57
C HIS A 184 9.43 7.67 -12.05
N LEU A 185 8.53 8.29 -11.27
CA LEU A 185 8.74 9.57 -10.59
C LEU A 185 8.71 9.38 -9.05
N ASP A 186 9.72 9.88 -8.35
CA ASP A 186 9.97 9.61 -6.91
C ASP A 186 9.46 10.71 -5.96
N LEU A 187 9.29 11.93 -6.47
CA LEU A 187 9.10 13.13 -5.64
C LEU A 187 7.96 13.09 -4.61
N VAL A 188 6.92 12.29 -4.87
CA VAL A 188 5.70 12.29 -4.05
C VAL A 188 5.96 11.53 -2.75
N ASP A 189 6.57 10.36 -2.84
CA ASP A 189 7.01 9.58 -1.69
C ASP A 189 8.08 10.31 -0.88
N HIS A 190 9.10 10.89 -1.54
CA HIS A 190 10.11 11.69 -0.85
C HIS A 190 9.49 12.84 -0.04
N ALA A 191 8.48 13.53 -0.58
CA ALA A 191 7.73 14.55 0.18
C ALA A 191 6.92 13.93 1.35
N GLY A 192 6.36 12.74 1.15
CA GLY A 192 5.72 11.91 2.17
C GLY A 192 6.65 11.61 3.34
N HIS A 193 7.85 11.10 3.07
CA HIS A 193 8.89 10.87 4.07
C HIS A 193 9.40 12.16 4.73
N ALA A 194 9.62 13.23 3.97
CA ALA A 194 10.18 14.46 4.51
C ALA A 194 9.18 15.19 5.43
N HIS A 195 7.92 15.28 5.02
CA HIS A 195 6.92 16.18 5.61
C HIS A 195 5.66 15.48 6.13
N GLY A 196 5.37 14.29 5.62
CA GLY A 196 4.21 13.47 5.97
C GLY A 196 3.23 13.35 4.81
N HIS A 197 2.73 12.14 4.55
CA HIS A 197 1.64 11.88 3.61
C HIS A 197 0.38 12.65 4.06
N GLY A 198 -0.33 13.21 3.08
CA GLY A 198 -1.55 13.99 3.34
C GLY A 198 -1.32 15.41 3.92
N THR A 199 -0.08 15.88 3.98
CA THR A 199 0.26 17.25 4.41
C THR A 199 0.32 18.24 3.23
N PRO A 200 0.29 19.57 3.46
CA PRO A 200 0.39 20.54 2.36
C PRO A 200 1.63 20.40 1.47
N PRO A 201 2.85 20.14 1.98
CA PRO A 201 4.01 19.85 1.12
C PRO A 201 3.84 18.59 0.27
N TYR A 202 3.23 17.54 0.82
CA TYR A 202 2.89 16.33 0.06
C TYR A 202 1.87 16.62 -1.06
N TYR A 203 0.81 17.39 -0.81
CA TYR A 203 -0.11 17.75 -1.90
C TYR A 203 0.54 18.65 -2.97
N ALA A 204 1.53 19.46 -2.59
CA ALA A 204 2.29 20.27 -3.54
C ALA A 204 3.19 19.39 -4.45
N SER A 205 3.81 18.33 -3.91
CA SER A 205 4.57 17.37 -4.74
C SER A 205 3.64 16.58 -5.66
N VAL A 206 2.44 16.19 -5.23
CA VAL A 206 1.43 15.57 -6.11
C VAL A 206 1.04 16.50 -7.27
N ALA A 207 0.84 17.80 -7.00
CA ALA A 207 0.54 18.79 -8.05
C ALA A 207 1.72 18.96 -9.04
N LYS A 208 2.97 18.88 -8.55
CA LYS A 208 4.16 18.87 -9.41
C LYS A 208 4.23 17.60 -10.27
N ALA A 209 3.95 16.43 -9.71
CA ALA A 209 3.88 15.18 -10.48
C ALA A 209 2.84 15.25 -11.61
N ASP A 210 1.66 15.82 -11.34
CA ASP A 210 0.61 16.07 -12.34
C ASP A 210 1.11 16.92 -13.53
N GLN A 211 1.88 17.97 -13.26
CA GLN A 211 2.49 18.80 -14.30
C GLN A 211 3.50 18.02 -15.17
N LEU A 212 4.31 17.15 -14.55
CA LEU A 212 5.28 16.31 -15.26
C LEU A 212 4.59 15.25 -16.13
N ILE A 213 3.53 14.63 -15.63
CA ILE A 213 2.67 13.73 -16.40
C ILE A 213 2.07 14.46 -17.61
N GLY A 214 1.67 15.72 -17.43
CA GLY A 214 1.23 16.59 -18.52
C GLY A 214 2.28 16.75 -19.63
N ARG A 215 3.55 16.94 -19.25
CA ARG A 215 4.68 17.04 -20.21
C ARG A 215 4.88 15.73 -20.99
N ILE A 216 4.90 14.60 -20.28
CA ILE A 216 5.07 13.26 -20.90
C ILE A 216 3.92 12.95 -21.86
N ARG A 217 2.68 13.21 -21.43
CA ARG A 217 1.50 13.06 -22.28
C ARG A 217 1.57 13.95 -23.52
N GLN A 218 1.97 15.22 -23.37
CA GLN A 218 2.12 16.14 -24.50
C GLN A 218 3.20 15.65 -25.49
N ALA A 219 4.26 14.99 -25.03
CA ALA A 219 5.28 14.42 -25.91
C ALA A 219 4.71 13.38 -26.89
N THR A 220 3.68 12.61 -26.50
CA THR A 220 3.00 11.67 -27.41
C THR A 220 2.23 12.39 -28.52
N VAL A 221 1.68 13.57 -28.23
CA VAL A 221 0.99 14.42 -29.21
C VAL A 221 2.01 15.01 -30.17
N ASP A 222 3.08 15.59 -29.63
CA ASP A 222 4.17 16.18 -30.40
C ASP A 222 4.87 15.16 -31.31
N ALA A 223 4.99 13.90 -30.86
CA ALA A 223 5.55 12.79 -31.64
C ALA A 223 4.57 12.18 -32.65
N GLY A 224 3.30 12.63 -32.66
CA GLY A 224 2.26 12.15 -33.57
C GLY A 224 1.74 10.74 -33.28
N ILE A 225 1.95 10.21 -32.06
CA ILE A 225 1.56 8.84 -31.67
C ILE A 225 0.40 8.79 -30.68
N ALA A 226 -0.10 9.93 -30.21
CA ALA A 226 -1.13 10.01 -29.17
C ALA A 226 -2.41 9.18 -29.50
N GLY A 227 -2.85 9.16 -30.76
CA GLY A 227 -4.04 8.39 -31.18
C GLY A 227 -3.87 6.87 -31.10
N GLU A 228 -2.63 6.39 -31.11
CA GLU A 228 -2.28 4.96 -31.04
C GLU A 228 -1.67 4.57 -29.69
N THR A 229 -1.60 5.51 -28.74
CA THR A 229 -0.97 5.34 -27.42
C THR A 229 -2.01 5.15 -26.32
N VAL A 230 -1.77 4.19 -25.44
CA VAL A 230 -2.42 4.10 -24.12
C VAL A 230 -1.42 4.48 -23.04
N ILE A 231 -1.81 5.41 -22.17
CA ILE A 231 -1.05 5.79 -20.98
C ILE A 231 -1.75 5.18 -19.77
N LEU A 232 -1.00 4.38 -18.99
CA LEU A 232 -1.40 3.89 -17.68
C LEU A 232 -0.68 4.71 -16.62
N VAL A 233 -1.40 5.22 -15.63
CA VAL A 233 -0.82 5.91 -14.47
C VAL A 233 -1.22 5.16 -13.21
N SER A 234 -0.24 4.84 -12.38
CA SER A 234 -0.49 4.20 -11.09
C SER A 234 0.61 4.53 -10.08
N SER A 235 0.54 3.89 -8.93
CA SER A 235 1.49 4.04 -7.84
C SER A 235 1.82 2.65 -7.30
N ASP A 236 2.87 2.57 -6.50
CA ASP A 236 3.30 1.39 -5.79
C ASP A 236 2.62 1.29 -4.41
N HIS A 237 2.50 2.41 -3.70
CA HIS A 237 1.80 2.50 -2.40
C HIS A 237 1.28 3.93 -2.12
N GLY A 238 0.48 4.05 -1.06
CA GLY A 238 0.23 5.32 -0.38
C GLY A 238 1.12 5.49 0.86
N GLY A 239 0.62 6.06 1.95
CA GLY A 239 1.41 6.21 3.17
C GLY A 239 0.66 6.82 4.34
N VAL A 240 1.23 6.69 5.54
CA VAL A 240 0.67 7.20 6.80
C VAL A 240 1.78 7.89 7.60
N GLY A 241 1.48 9.09 8.11
CA GLY A 241 2.52 9.89 8.76
C GLY A 241 3.65 10.13 7.76
N LYS A 242 4.89 9.78 8.09
CA LYS A 242 6.05 9.86 7.18
C LYS A 242 6.59 8.49 6.75
N GLY A 243 5.78 7.44 6.86
CA GLY A 243 6.20 6.08 6.57
C GLY A 243 5.18 5.32 5.73
N HIS A 244 5.63 4.18 5.23
CA HIS A 244 4.85 3.16 4.55
C HIS A 244 5.50 1.79 4.79
N GLY A 245 4.90 0.70 4.29
CA GLY A 245 5.38 -0.68 4.49
C GLY A 245 4.45 -1.54 5.37
N GLY A 246 3.47 -0.92 6.02
CA GLY A 246 2.45 -1.55 6.84
C GLY A 246 1.24 -2.07 6.05
N GLU A 247 0.17 -2.37 6.80
CA GLU A 247 -1.03 -3.06 6.29
C GLU A 247 -2.26 -2.15 6.16
N SER A 248 -2.10 -0.83 6.32
CA SER A 248 -3.25 0.07 6.28
C SER A 248 -3.78 0.24 4.85
N LEU A 249 -5.08 0.55 4.70
CA LEU A 249 -5.62 0.90 3.38
C LEU A 249 -5.04 2.21 2.83
N ALA A 250 -4.59 3.12 3.71
CA ALA A 250 -3.93 4.36 3.29
C ALA A 250 -2.57 4.11 2.62
N GLU A 251 -1.91 3.00 2.97
CA GLU A 251 -0.68 2.51 2.31
C GLU A 251 -1.00 1.59 1.13
N LEU A 252 -2.04 0.74 1.23
CA LEU A 252 -2.32 -0.29 0.24
C LEU A 252 -3.11 0.20 -0.98
N GLU A 253 -4.04 1.14 -0.82
CA GLU A 253 -4.84 1.65 -1.94
C GLU A 253 -4.06 2.67 -2.76
N ILE A 254 -4.09 2.47 -4.08
CA ILE A 254 -3.37 3.26 -5.09
C ILE A 254 -4.34 3.69 -6.19
N PRO A 255 -4.11 4.84 -6.85
CA PRO A 255 -4.82 5.18 -8.06
C PRO A 255 -4.37 4.26 -9.21
N TRP A 256 -5.30 3.92 -10.09
CA TRP A 256 -5.02 3.25 -11.35
C TRP A 256 -5.85 3.92 -12.44
N ILE A 257 -5.19 4.55 -13.43
CA ILE A 257 -5.83 5.35 -14.47
C ILE A 257 -5.34 4.87 -15.83
N ALA A 258 -6.26 4.55 -16.73
CA ALA A 258 -5.99 4.31 -18.13
C ALA A 258 -6.53 5.47 -18.98
N TYR A 259 -5.73 5.95 -19.91
CA TYR A 259 -6.07 7.06 -20.81
C TYR A 259 -5.58 6.77 -22.24
N GLY A 260 -6.39 7.13 -23.23
CA GLY A 260 -6.06 6.98 -24.67
C GLY A 260 -7.31 6.78 -25.51
N GLU A 261 -7.20 6.87 -26.83
CA GLU A 261 -8.37 6.71 -27.73
C GLU A 261 -9.03 5.32 -27.59
N ALA A 262 -8.23 4.29 -27.35
CA ALA A 262 -8.69 2.91 -27.12
C ALA A 262 -9.45 2.73 -25.79
N ILE A 263 -9.34 3.66 -24.84
CA ILE A 263 -9.90 3.53 -23.50
C ILE A 263 -11.33 4.12 -23.44
N LYS A 264 -12.20 3.47 -22.67
CA LYS A 264 -13.56 3.97 -22.39
C LYS A 264 -13.45 5.24 -21.55
N PRO A 265 -14.13 6.33 -21.94
CA PRO A 265 -14.09 7.57 -21.21
C PRO A 265 -15.10 7.55 -20.05
N ASP A 266 -14.81 8.34 -19.02
CA ASP A 266 -15.69 8.61 -17.88
C ASP A 266 -16.20 7.33 -17.17
N LEU A 267 -15.31 6.35 -16.99
CA LEU A 267 -15.65 5.07 -16.36
C LEU A 267 -14.83 4.84 -15.10
N GLN A 268 -15.49 4.97 -13.94
CA GLN A 268 -14.95 4.41 -12.70
C GLN A 268 -15.06 2.88 -12.75
N LEU A 269 -13.93 2.21 -12.58
CA LEU A 269 -13.79 0.75 -12.63
C LEU A 269 -14.09 0.17 -11.26
N ASP A 270 -15.18 -0.58 -11.18
CA ASP A 270 -15.55 -1.38 -10.01
C ASP A 270 -14.98 -2.80 -10.14
N LEU A 271 -13.65 -2.92 -10.19
CA LEU A 271 -12.91 -4.17 -10.31
C LEU A 271 -11.88 -4.32 -9.18
N PRO A 272 -11.62 -5.54 -8.68
CA PRO A 272 -10.51 -5.79 -7.76
C PRO A 272 -9.18 -5.76 -8.52
N ILE A 273 -8.68 -4.56 -8.81
CA ILE A 273 -7.42 -4.33 -9.52
C ILE A 273 -6.27 -4.36 -8.52
N ASN A 274 -5.21 -5.08 -8.85
CA ASN A 274 -3.95 -5.05 -8.10
C ASN A 274 -2.83 -4.46 -8.97
N THR A 275 -1.76 -3.96 -8.35
CA THR A 275 -0.65 -3.30 -9.05
C THR A 275 -0.05 -4.18 -10.17
N PHE A 276 0.04 -5.49 -9.93
CA PHE A 276 0.51 -6.47 -10.90
C PHE A 276 -0.43 -6.67 -12.12
N ASP A 277 -1.68 -6.22 -12.06
CA ASP A 277 -2.58 -6.22 -13.23
C ASP A 277 -2.14 -5.18 -14.28
N THR A 278 -1.30 -4.22 -13.90
CA THR A 278 -0.80 -3.16 -14.80
C THR A 278 0.09 -3.73 -15.91
N ALA A 279 1.11 -4.55 -15.58
CA ALA A 279 1.92 -5.21 -16.60
C ALA A 279 1.09 -6.17 -17.45
N ALA A 280 0.18 -6.95 -16.83
CA ALA A 280 -0.72 -7.83 -17.57
C ALA A 280 -1.58 -7.04 -18.58
N THR A 281 -2.11 -5.88 -18.17
CA THR A 281 -2.89 -5.00 -19.04
C THR A 281 -2.04 -4.44 -20.18
N ALA A 282 -0.82 -3.97 -19.89
CA ALA A 282 0.10 -3.46 -20.91
C ALA A 282 0.50 -4.53 -21.94
N ALA A 283 0.88 -5.73 -21.49
CA ALA A 283 1.20 -6.85 -22.37
C ALA A 283 0.01 -7.24 -23.26
N TRP A 284 -1.19 -7.30 -22.68
CA TRP A 284 -2.41 -7.61 -23.44
C TRP A 284 -2.78 -6.52 -24.47
N LEU A 285 -2.67 -5.24 -24.11
CA LEU A 285 -2.90 -4.12 -25.05
C LEU A 285 -1.97 -4.19 -26.27
N LEU A 286 -0.75 -4.65 -26.05
CA LEU A 286 0.30 -4.83 -27.04
C LEU A 286 0.23 -6.18 -27.78
N ASP A 287 -0.77 -7.03 -27.53
CA ASP A 287 -0.87 -8.37 -28.13
C ASP A 287 0.37 -9.25 -27.85
N ALA A 288 0.92 -9.14 -26.63
CA ALA A 288 1.91 -10.05 -26.09
C ALA A 288 1.21 -11.14 -25.25
N LYS A 289 1.69 -12.38 -25.35
CA LYS A 289 1.20 -13.48 -24.52
C LYS A 289 1.68 -13.28 -23.09
N ILE A 290 0.74 -13.28 -22.16
CA ILE A 290 1.03 -13.21 -20.72
C ILE A 290 1.55 -14.58 -20.27
N PRO A 291 2.74 -14.67 -19.66
CA PRO A 291 3.26 -15.93 -19.13
C PRO A 291 2.37 -16.48 -18.02
N TYR A 292 2.28 -17.81 -17.89
CA TYR A 292 1.52 -18.43 -16.80
C TYR A 292 2.05 -18.10 -15.40
N ALA A 293 3.33 -17.71 -15.30
CA ALA A 293 3.94 -17.27 -14.04
C ALA A 293 3.32 -15.95 -13.53
N TRP A 294 2.74 -15.13 -14.42
CA TRP A 294 2.07 -13.90 -14.02
C TRP A 294 0.67 -14.23 -13.47
N LEU A 295 0.36 -13.63 -12.33
CA LEU A 295 -0.95 -13.72 -11.68
C LEU A 295 -1.91 -12.61 -12.15
N GLY A 296 -1.36 -11.56 -12.76
CA GLY A 296 -2.09 -10.38 -13.19
C GLY A 296 -3.13 -10.67 -14.27
N ARG A 297 -4.26 -9.99 -14.14
CA ARG A 297 -5.42 -10.08 -15.03
C ARG A 297 -5.56 -8.77 -15.78
N PRO A 298 -5.52 -8.77 -17.12
CA PRO A 298 -5.74 -7.54 -17.89
C PRO A 298 -7.06 -6.87 -17.51
N VAL A 299 -7.02 -5.57 -17.27
CA VAL A 299 -8.20 -4.75 -16.92
C VAL A 299 -9.01 -4.44 -18.19
N THR A 300 -9.53 -5.49 -18.84
CA THR A 300 -10.17 -5.39 -20.16
C THR A 300 -11.40 -4.48 -20.17
N LEU A 301 -12.11 -4.36 -19.03
CA LEU A 301 -13.27 -3.48 -18.92
C LEU A 301 -12.93 -2.02 -19.26
N ALA A 302 -11.70 -1.58 -19.04
CA ALA A 302 -11.25 -0.23 -19.37
C ALA A 302 -11.25 0.05 -20.89
N VAL A 303 -11.19 -0.97 -21.74
CA VAL A 303 -10.95 -0.81 -23.18
C VAL A 303 -12.26 -0.82 -23.97
N ARG A 304 -12.36 0.05 -24.99
CA ARG A 304 -13.54 0.15 -25.87
C ARG A 304 -13.80 -1.16 -26.59
N GLY A 305 -15.07 -1.53 -26.72
CA GLY A 305 -15.49 -2.77 -27.38
C GLY A 305 -15.32 -4.03 -26.52
N GLU A 306 -14.52 -3.99 -25.45
CA GLU A 306 -14.37 -5.10 -24.53
C GLU A 306 -15.47 -5.13 -23.46
N LYS A 307 -15.78 -6.33 -22.99
CA LYS A 307 -16.68 -6.54 -21.84
C LYS A 307 -15.83 -6.87 -20.61
N GLY A 308 -16.24 -6.37 -19.45
CA GLY A 308 -15.64 -6.77 -18.19
C GLY A 308 -15.99 -8.21 -17.82
N PRO A 309 -15.23 -8.82 -16.89
CA PRO A 309 -15.59 -10.13 -16.35
C PRO A 309 -16.93 -10.07 -15.63
N GLU A 310 -17.67 -11.18 -15.63
CA GLU A 310 -18.85 -11.32 -14.79
C GLU A 310 -18.40 -11.33 -13.32
N GLN A 311 -18.83 -10.32 -12.56
CA GLN A 311 -18.58 -10.25 -11.13
C GLN A 311 -19.76 -10.84 -10.36
N ALA A 312 -19.66 -12.15 -10.09
CA ALA A 312 -20.62 -12.84 -9.22
C ALA A 312 -20.61 -12.31 -7.77
N TYR A 313 -19.53 -11.65 -7.37
CA TYR A 313 -19.35 -11.03 -6.07
C TYR A 313 -19.08 -9.54 -6.27
N ARG A 314 -19.72 -8.68 -5.47
CA ARG A 314 -19.40 -7.25 -5.48
C ARG A 314 -17.96 -7.06 -5.03
N SER A 315 -17.24 -6.14 -5.67
CA SER A 315 -15.99 -5.66 -5.10
C SER A 315 -16.28 -5.16 -3.69
N SER A 316 -15.38 -5.44 -2.75
CA SER A 316 -15.42 -4.80 -1.44
C SER A 316 -14.85 -3.38 -1.55
N SER A 317 -15.41 -2.58 -2.47
CA SER A 317 -15.22 -1.13 -2.48
C SER A 317 -15.90 -0.60 -1.22
N PHE A 318 -15.19 -0.74 -0.11
CA PHE A 318 -15.66 -0.29 1.18
C PHE A 318 -15.83 1.22 1.07
N TYR A 319 -17.05 1.69 1.30
CA TYR A 319 -17.23 3.10 1.60
C TYR A 319 -16.22 3.50 2.67
N ALA A 320 -15.75 4.74 2.60
CA ALA A 320 -14.78 5.23 3.58
C ALA A 320 -15.34 5.00 4.99
N SER A 321 -14.50 4.44 5.88
CA SER A 321 -14.91 4.16 7.26
C SER A 321 -15.35 5.46 7.96
N PRO A 322 -16.31 5.39 8.91
CA PRO A 322 -16.66 6.55 9.71
C PRO A 322 -15.43 7.16 10.37
N VAL A 323 -15.32 8.50 10.35
CA VAL A 323 -14.24 9.18 11.07
C VAL A 323 -14.62 9.30 12.53
N ILE A 324 -13.80 8.76 13.41
CA ILE A 324 -13.93 8.88 14.87
C ILE A 324 -13.18 10.13 15.31
N GLU A 325 -13.83 10.99 16.09
CA GLU A 325 -13.23 12.18 16.67
C GLU A 325 -13.11 12.11 18.20
N PRO A 326 -11.99 12.58 18.79
CA PRO A 326 -10.85 13.24 18.14
C PRO A 326 -10.12 12.33 17.14
N ALA A 327 -9.80 12.88 15.97
CA ALA A 327 -9.16 12.12 14.90
C ALA A 327 -7.74 11.76 15.32
N GLY A 328 -7.26 10.61 14.84
CA GLY A 328 -5.86 10.24 14.97
C GLY A 328 -4.96 11.17 14.16
N ASP A 329 -3.66 11.16 14.48
CA ASP A 329 -2.63 11.89 13.74
C ASP A 329 -1.51 10.92 13.34
N GLY A 330 -1.20 10.85 12.05
CA GLY A 330 -0.29 9.85 11.48
C GLY A 330 -0.65 8.43 11.91
N ASN A 331 0.28 7.77 12.61
CA ASN A 331 0.13 6.40 13.11
C ASN A 331 -0.68 6.30 14.42
N ALA A 332 -0.99 7.42 15.07
CA ALA A 332 -1.81 7.44 16.27
C ALA A 332 -3.28 7.15 15.91
N PRO A 333 -3.92 6.16 16.55
CA PRO A 333 -5.33 5.87 16.28
C PRO A 333 -6.24 6.95 16.86
N ALA A 334 -7.45 7.07 16.33
CA ALA A 334 -8.46 8.00 16.82
C ALA A 334 -8.79 7.81 18.32
N GLY A 335 -9.25 8.89 18.96
CA GLY A 335 -9.49 8.95 20.40
C GLY A 335 -8.41 9.77 21.11
N GLY A 336 -7.82 9.22 22.17
CA GLY A 336 -6.78 9.90 22.95
C GLY A 336 -6.79 9.59 24.43
N LEU A 337 -5.84 10.20 25.14
CA LEU A 337 -5.79 10.26 26.60
C LEU A 337 -6.51 11.52 27.11
N PHE A 338 -7.42 11.34 28.05
CA PHE A 338 -8.19 12.41 28.67
C PHE A 338 -7.96 12.41 30.17
N VAL A 339 -7.22 13.41 30.65
CA VAL A 339 -6.81 13.52 32.04
C VAL A 339 -7.78 14.41 32.81
N ASN A 340 -8.31 13.91 33.94
CA ASN A 340 -9.21 14.61 34.86
C ASN A 340 -10.53 15.13 34.24
N ARG A 341 -10.93 14.59 33.08
CA ARG A 341 -12.13 14.98 32.34
C ARG A 341 -12.69 13.82 31.52
N PRO A 342 -14.01 13.79 31.25
CA PRO A 342 -14.57 12.89 30.25
C PRO A 342 -14.11 13.28 28.83
N ALA A 343 -14.27 12.35 27.89
CA ALA A 343 -14.10 12.59 26.48
C ALA A 343 -15.45 12.74 25.77
N THR A 344 -15.46 13.43 24.63
CA THR A 344 -16.62 13.51 23.74
C THR A 344 -16.30 12.74 22.48
N LEU A 345 -17.04 11.65 22.23
CA LEU A 345 -17.02 10.91 20.98
C LEU A 345 -17.93 11.62 19.96
N THR A 346 -17.35 12.01 18.84
CA THR A 346 -18.10 12.43 17.65
C THR A 346 -17.78 11.49 16.49
N LEU A 347 -18.78 11.11 15.71
CA LEU A 347 -18.62 10.30 14.52
C LEU A 347 -19.06 11.11 13.29
N ARG A 348 -18.21 11.14 12.25
CA ARG A 348 -18.51 11.78 10.98
C ARG A 348 -18.62 10.75 9.86
N ASN A 349 -19.66 10.87 9.03
CA ASN A 349 -19.79 10.07 7.82
C ASN A 349 -19.10 10.81 6.67
N PRO A 350 -17.96 10.34 6.14
CA PRO A 350 -17.32 10.95 4.98
C PRO A 350 -18.07 10.65 3.65
N ASN A 351 -19.06 9.76 3.68
CA ASN A 351 -19.79 9.31 2.50
C ASN A 351 -21.11 10.09 2.33
N ALA A 352 -21.57 10.22 1.09
CA ALA A 352 -22.84 10.85 0.76
C ALA A 352 -24.08 9.97 1.08
N VAL A 353 -23.86 8.74 1.56
CA VAL A 353 -24.90 7.74 1.80
C VAL A 353 -24.64 7.00 3.11
N GLY A 354 -25.69 6.33 3.60
CA GLY A 354 -25.60 5.40 4.73
C GLY A 354 -25.70 6.05 6.11
N GLU A 355 -25.84 5.19 7.11
CA GLU A 355 -25.91 5.56 8.53
C GLU A 355 -24.72 4.98 9.29
N ILE A 356 -24.30 5.64 10.37
CA ILE A 356 -23.22 5.13 11.22
C ILE A 356 -23.82 4.36 12.38
N ARG A 357 -23.36 3.12 12.57
CA ARG A 357 -23.64 2.31 13.75
C ARG A 357 -22.35 2.13 14.54
N TYR A 358 -22.44 2.14 15.86
CA TYR A 358 -21.27 2.05 16.72
C TYR A 358 -21.48 1.20 17.98
N THR A 359 -20.38 0.76 18.55
CA THR A 359 -20.28 0.02 19.82
C THR A 359 -19.23 0.68 20.71
N LEU A 360 -19.36 0.47 22.02
CA LEU A 360 -18.48 1.05 23.05
C LEU A 360 -17.74 -0.05 23.85
N ASP A 361 -17.69 -1.27 23.31
CA ASP A 361 -17.20 -2.47 23.98
C ASP A 361 -16.30 -3.32 23.08
N ASN A 362 -15.73 -2.71 22.02
CA ASN A 362 -14.89 -3.36 21.00
C ASN A 362 -15.59 -4.42 20.12
N THR A 363 -16.90 -4.64 20.27
CA THR A 363 -17.62 -5.56 19.37
C THR A 363 -17.80 -4.94 17.98
N ILE A 364 -17.81 -5.75 16.92
CA ILE A 364 -18.05 -5.25 15.56
C ILE A 364 -19.50 -4.73 15.49
N PRO A 365 -19.76 -3.50 15.02
CA PRO A 365 -21.12 -3.00 14.87
C PRO A 365 -21.97 -3.89 13.95
N THR A 366 -23.22 -4.08 14.34
CA THR A 366 -24.24 -4.81 13.58
C THR A 366 -25.44 -3.89 13.31
N THR A 367 -26.42 -4.36 12.56
CA THR A 367 -27.70 -3.65 12.38
C THR A 367 -28.46 -3.42 13.69
N GLY A 368 -28.17 -4.20 14.74
CA GLY A 368 -28.72 -4.02 16.09
C GLY A 368 -27.92 -3.07 16.99
N SER A 369 -26.74 -2.63 16.55
CA SER A 369 -25.91 -1.69 17.32
C SER A 369 -26.50 -0.28 17.32
N SER A 370 -26.02 0.55 18.25
CA SER A 370 -26.48 1.93 18.43
C SER A 370 -26.32 2.74 17.15
N LEU A 371 -27.41 3.38 16.72
CA LEU A 371 -27.39 4.37 15.64
C LEU A 371 -26.76 5.66 16.17
N TYR A 372 -25.79 6.22 15.45
CA TYR A 372 -25.20 7.50 15.81
C TYR A 372 -26.18 8.65 15.52
N ALA A 373 -26.57 9.38 16.56
CA ALA A 373 -27.52 10.50 16.49
C ALA A 373 -26.93 11.84 16.98
N GLY A 374 -25.68 11.84 17.46
CA GLY A 374 -25.02 13.01 18.03
C GLY A 374 -23.89 12.62 18.99
N PRO A 375 -23.16 13.61 19.53
CA PRO A 375 -22.02 13.36 20.40
C PRO A 375 -22.35 12.50 21.62
N VAL A 376 -21.41 11.63 22.01
CA VAL A 376 -21.55 10.70 23.13
C VAL A 376 -20.46 10.98 24.17
N GLU A 377 -20.85 11.11 25.43
CA GLU A 377 -19.90 11.30 26.53
C GLU A 377 -19.27 9.95 26.93
N ILE A 378 -17.94 9.94 27.06
CA ILE A 378 -17.14 8.79 27.47
C ILE A 378 -16.44 9.11 28.79
N THR A 379 -16.83 8.38 29.85
CA THR A 379 -16.40 8.64 31.24
C THR A 379 -15.42 7.60 31.79
N ARG A 380 -15.14 6.55 31.02
CA ARG A 380 -14.20 5.48 31.36
C ARG A 380 -13.48 4.98 30.11
N ASN A 381 -12.38 4.24 30.30
CA ASN A 381 -11.68 3.59 29.20
C ASN A 381 -12.66 2.82 28.30
N THR A 382 -12.65 3.15 27.02
CA THR A 382 -13.63 2.68 26.03
C THR A 382 -12.94 2.47 24.68
N ILE A 383 -13.20 1.32 24.07
CA ILE A 383 -12.81 1.04 22.68
C ILE A 383 -14.06 1.20 21.84
N VAL A 384 -14.06 2.23 21.00
CA VAL A 384 -15.16 2.55 20.10
C VAL A 384 -14.93 1.81 18.79
N ARG A 385 -15.95 1.13 18.28
CA ARG A 385 -15.97 0.69 16.88
C ARG A 385 -17.14 1.31 16.16
N ALA A 386 -16.91 1.82 14.95
CA ALA A 386 -17.92 2.47 14.13
C ALA A 386 -17.88 1.97 12.69
N THR A 387 -19.03 1.65 12.13
CA THR A 387 -19.16 1.10 10.77
C THR A 387 -20.28 1.83 10.03
N LEU A 388 -20.07 2.09 8.73
CA LEU A 388 -21.12 2.58 7.85
C LEU A 388 -22.05 1.44 7.46
N PHE A 389 -23.35 1.69 7.48
CA PHE A 389 -24.38 0.79 6.97
C PHE A 389 -25.12 1.43 5.80
N VAL A 390 -25.24 0.69 4.69
CA VAL A 390 -26.01 1.09 3.51
C VAL A 390 -27.06 0.02 3.26
N SER A 391 -28.33 0.44 3.16
CA SER A 391 -29.47 -0.47 2.98
C SER A 391 -29.51 -1.62 4.01
N GLY A 392 -29.11 -1.34 5.25
CA GLY A 392 -29.10 -2.31 6.35
C GLY A 392 -27.97 -3.34 6.31
N GLN A 393 -26.94 -3.15 5.49
CA GLN A 393 -25.76 -4.02 5.46
C GLN A 393 -24.49 -3.25 5.84
N PRO A 394 -23.52 -3.86 6.54
CA PRO A 394 -22.20 -3.27 6.75
C PRO A 394 -21.55 -2.95 5.40
N ALA A 395 -21.12 -1.70 5.24
CA ALA A 395 -20.68 -1.15 3.96
C ALA A 395 -19.26 -0.54 4.01
N SER A 396 -18.66 -0.45 5.20
CA SER A 396 -17.27 -0.05 5.41
C SER A 396 -16.53 -1.04 6.31
N VAL A 397 -15.20 -0.97 6.33
CA VAL A 397 -14.41 -1.55 7.43
C VAL A 397 -14.79 -0.82 8.74
N PRO A 398 -14.83 -1.49 9.91
CA PRO A 398 -15.02 -0.80 11.17
C PRO A 398 -13.84 0.11 11.50
N ALA A 399 -14.08 1.42 11.64
CA ALA A 399 -13.16 2.33 12.30
C ALA A 399 -13.03 1.95 13.78
N THR A 400 -11.84 2.11 14.35
CA THR A 400 -11.58 1.82 15.77
C THR A 400 -10.94 3.03 16.42
N GLY A 401 -11.43 3.42 17.60
CA GLY A 401 -10.90 4.51 18.39
C GLY A 401 -10.71 4.10 19.85
N TYR A 402 -9.67 4.62 20.49
CA TYR A 402 -9.29 4.26 21.84
C TYR A 402 -9.38 5.50 22.73
N PHE A 403 -10.33 5.50 23.66
CA PHE A 403 -10.56 6.59 24.60
C PHE A 403 -10.11 6.15 25.98
N ARG A 404 -9.06 6.79 26.50
CA ARG A 404 -8.43 6.42 27.77
C ARG A 404 -8.67 7.57 28.74
N ILE A 405 -9.43 7.29 29.81
CA ILE A 405 -9.80 8.29 30.81
C ILE A 405 -8.93 8.05 32.05
N LEU A 406 -8.16 9.06 32.43
CA LEU A 406 -7.24 9.00 33.56
C LEU A 406 -7.63 10.04 34.61
N ASP A 407 -7.97 9.59 35.82
CA ASP A 407 -8.20 10.48 36.96
C ASP A 407 -6.97 10.55 37.86
N LEU A 408 -6.33 11.71 37.88
CA LEU A 408 -5.17 12.04 38.71
C LEU A 408 -5.56 12.69 40.03
N LYS A 409 -6.86 12.89 40.31
CA LYS A 409 -7.31 13.46 41.60
C LYS A 409 -7.24 12.45 42.75
N GLY A 410 -6.99 11.17 42.45
CA GLY A 410 -6.78 10.12 43.44
C GLY A 410 -5.45 10.23 44.18
N ALA A 411 -5.30 9.48 45.27
CA ALA A 411 -4.08 9.49 46.10
C ALA A 411 -2.88 8.76 45.47
N GLU A 412 -3.09 7.97 44.41
CA GLU A 412 -2.06 7.13 43.79
C GLU A 412 -1.32 7.89 42.68
N THR A 413 0.01 7.91 42.73
CA THR A 413 0.84 8.48 41.66
C THR A 413 0.76 7.60 40.41
N ARG A 414 0.37 8.18 39.28
CA ARG A 414 0.18 7.48 38.00
C ARG A 414 1.31 7.75 37.01
N GLY A 415 1.48 6.80 36.08
CA GLY A 415 2.43 6.89 34.97
C GLY A 415 3.74 6.16 35.22
N VAL A 416 4.65 6.25 34.26
CA VAL A 416 5.98 5.65 34.24
C VAL A 416 7.03 6.74 34.03
N THR A 417 8.25 6.49 34.47
CA THR A 417 9.37 7.38 34.13
C THR A 417 9.77 7.14 32.68
N TYR A 418 9.84 8.19 31.87
CA TYR A 418 10.47 8.12 30.54
C TYR A 418 11.82 8.83 30.55
N ARG A 419 12.72 8.38 29.68
CA ARG A 419 14.00 9.01 29.38
C ARG A 419 14.21 9.03 27.87
N THR A 420 14.62 10.16 27.32
CA THR A 420 15.02 10.26 25.91
C THR A 420 16.55 10.29 25.80
N TYR A 421 17.08 9.81 24.69
CA TYR A 421 18.51 9.72 24.42
C TYR A 421 18.78 10.17 22.99
N LEU A 422 19.84 10.95 22.81
CA LEU A 422 20.32 11.38 21.50
C LEU A 422 21.40 10.40 21.02
N LEU A 423 21.23 9.87 19.80
CA LEU A 423 22.16 8.95 19.16
C LEU A 423 23.03 9.68 18.11
N PRO A 424 24.32 9.37 17.95
CA PRO A 424 25.18 10.13 17.03
C PRO A 424 24.74 10.01 15.56
N GLU A 425 24.14 8.89 15.18
CA GLU A 425 23.63 8.57 13.84
C GLU A 425 22.32 7.78 13.95
N GLY A 426 21.64 7.57 12.82
CA GLY A 426 20.41 6.78 12.75
C GLY A 426 20.69 5.32 13.05
N PRO A 427 20.26 4.78 14.21
CA PRO A 427 20.41 3.35 14.50
C PRO A 427 19.56 2.50 13.56
N VAL A 428 20.02 1.27 13.30
CA VAL A 428 19.21 0.20 12.70
C VAL A 428 18.77 -0.87 13.72
N ARG A 429 19.15 -0.68 14.99
CA ARG A 429 18.85 -1.53 16.15
C ARG A 429 18.87 -0.72 17.44
N LEU A 430 18.16 -1.19 18.47
CA LEU A 430 18.16 -0.57 19.80
C LEU A 430 19.58 -0.42 20.36
N PRO A 431 19.91 0.77 20.91
CA PRO A 431 21.21 0.99 21.53
C PRO A 431 21.31 0.31 22.89
N ASP A 432 22.55 0.13 23.38
CA ASP A 432 22.77 -0.23 24.78
C ASP A 432 22.54 0.99 25.68
N PHE A 433 21.32 1.12 26.20
CA PHE A 433 20.90 2.23 27.08
C PHE A 433 21.76 2.38 28.34
N SER A 434 22.47 1.33 28.78
CA SER A 434 23.35 1.43 29.96
C SER A 434 24.61 2.28 29.70
N ARG A 435 24.90 2.57 28.43
CA ARG A 435 26.05 3.37 27.98
C ARG A 435 25.66 4.79 27.56
N LEU A 436 24.40 5.16 27.70
CA LEU A 436 23.87 6.45 27.26
C LEU A 436 23.46 7.30 28.45
N GLU A 437 23.72 8.60 28.34
CA GLU A 437 23.20 9.60 29.27
C GLU A 437 21.85 10.13 28.76
N PRO A 438 20.81 10.21 29.62
CA PRO A 438 19.52 10.77 29.23
C PRO A 438 19.63 12.23 28.83
N ALA A 439 19.08 12.60 27.67
CA ALA A 439 18.93 13.98 27.24
C ALA A 439 17.78 14.68 27.98
N THR A 440 16.65 14.00 28.14
CA THR A 440 15.51 14.47 28.94
C THR A 440 14.89 13.32 29.73
N SER A 441 14.17 13.64 30.81
CA SER A 441 13.41 12.66 31.58
C SER A 441 12.15 13.29 32.15
N GLY A 442 11.11 12.49 32.35
CA GLY A 442 9.87 12.94 32.97
C GLY A 442 8.94 11.78 33.32
N ILE A 443 7.68 12.12 33.57
CA ILE A 443 6.61 11.13 33.76
C ILE A 443 5.75 11.10 32.49
N ALA A 444 5.54 9.91 31.96
CA ALA A 444 4.59 9.62 30.89
C ALA A 444 3.43 8.82 31.48
N HIS A 445 2.20 9.09 31.06
CA HIS A 445 1.04 8.33 31.54
C HIS A 445 0.75 7.10 30.69
N GLU A 446 1.36 7.02 29.52
CA GLU A 446 1.19 5.94 28.55
C GLU A 446 2.56 5.49 28.02
N LEU A 447 2.60 4.29 27.46
CA LEU A 447 3.78 3.69 26.84
C LEU A 447 3.69 3.87 25.32
N THR A 448 3.79 5.14 24.90
CA THR A 448 3.65 5.59 23.51
C THR A 448 4.49 6.84 23.28
N THR A 449 4.82 7.13 22.02
CA THR A 449 5.41 8.41 21.61
C THR A 449 4.36 9.52 21.48
N ASP A 450 3.06 9.18 21.41
CA ASP A 450 1.99 10.19 21.39
C ASP A 450 2.02 11.05 22.67
N GLY A 451 1.96 12.37 22.50
CA GLY A 451 2.07 13.33 23.59
C GLY A 451 3.46 13.49 24.21
N LEU A 452 4.50 12.79 23.72
CA LEU A 452 5.89 13.04 24.13
C LEU A 452 6.56 14.08 23.25
N THR A 453 7.28 15.02 23.88
CA THR A 453 8.18 15.92 23.16
C THR A 453 9.55 15.26 22.99
N LEU A 454 9.81 14.74 21.80
CA LEU A 454 11.13 14.22 21.45
C LEU A 454 12.11 15.37 21.18
N PRO A 455 13.37 15.27 21.62
CA PRO A 455 14.38 16.32 21.41
C PRO A 455 14.73 16.53 19.93
N ARG A 456 14.46 15.54 19.07
CA ARG A 456 14.48 15.62 17.61
C ARG A 456 13.64 14.48 17.01
N GLY A 457 13.37 14.57 15.70
CA GLY A 457 12.52 13.63 14.98
C GLY A 457 13.21 12.32 14.58
N ASP A 458 14.55 12.26 14.57
CA ASP A 458 15.34 11.11 14.13
C ASP A 458 16.49 10.81 15.11
N SER A 459 17.21 9.71 14.89
CA SER A 459 18.38 9.31 15.71
C SER A 459 18.11 9.44 17.23
N VAL A 460 16.92 9.08 17.69
CA VAL A 460 16.48 9.29 19.07
C VAL A 460 16.03 7.97 19.66
N ALA A 461 16.29 7.76 20.95
CA ALA A 461 15.76 6.60 21.65
C ALA A 461 14.97 7.02 22.88
N VAL A 462 14.00 6.19 23.28
CA VAL A 462 13.18 6.39 24.47
C VAL A 462 13.17 5.10 25.28
N ALA A 463 13.35 5.24 26.59
CA ALA A 463 13.13 4.16 27.54
C ALA A 463 12.07 4.57 28.56
N PHE A 464 11.09 3.71 28.76
CA PHE A 464 10.06 3.83 29.78
C PHE A 464 10.31 2.80 30.88
N ASP A 465 10.18 3.19 32.14
CA ASP A 465 10.36 2.33 33.31
C ASP A 465 9.27 2.60 34.36
N GLY A 466 8.61 1.53 34.85
CA GLY A 466 7.63 1.63 35.92
C GLY A 466 7.10 0.28 36.39
N TYR A 467 5.92 0.31 37.01
CA TYR A 467 5.16 -0.90 37.33
C TYR A 467 3.84 -0.95 36.57
N LEU A 468 3.50 -2.14 36.08
CA LEU A 468 2.19 -2.52 35.60
C LEU A 468 1.45 -3.28 36.70
N HIS A 469 0.23 -2.85 37.03
CA HIS A 469 -0.62 -3.51 38.01
C HIS A 469 -1.57 -4.50 37.34
N ILE A 470 -1.51 -5.75 37.80
CA ILE A 470 -2.35 -6.85 37.33
C ILE A 470 -3.36 -7.19 38.42
N ALA A 471 -4.65 -7.21 38.07
CA ALA A 471 -5.73 -7.55 38.99
C ALA A 471 -6.10 -9.03 38.94
N THR A 472 -6.00 -9.65 37.76
CA THR A 472 -6.47 -11.01 37.49
C THR A 472 -5.30 -11.85 37.02
N ALA A 473 -5.07 -13.00 37.66
CA ALA A 473 -4.04 -13.94 37.21
C ALA A 473 -4.39 -14.48 35.82
N GLY A 474 -3.38 -14.73 34.98
CA GLY A 474 -3.58 -15.45 33.71
C GLY A 474 -2.55 -15.13 32.65
N ALA A 475 -2.80 -15.63 31.44
CA ALA A 475 -1.99 -15.35 30.27
C ALA A 475 -2.29 -13.93 29.76
N TYR A 476 -1.25 -13.12 29.64
CA TYR A 476 -1.30 -11.79 29.03
C TYR A 476 -0.45 -11.80 27.76
N ASN A 477 -1.04 -11.33 26.66
CA ASN A 477 -0.30 -11.05 25.44
C ASN A 477 -0.04 -9.54 25.39
N PHE A 478 1.19 -9.19 25.06
CA PHE A 478 1.67 -7.83 24.84
C PHE A 478 1.99 -7.66 23.37
N ALA A 479 1.88 -6.43 22.90
CA ALA A 479 2.29 -6.10 21.56
C ALA A 479 2.87 -4.69 21.49
N LEU A 480 3.84 -4.50 20.62
CA LEU A 480 4.39 -3.21 20.26
C LEU A 480 4.09 -2.98 18.78
N ALA A 481 3.49 -1.84 18.47
CA ALA A 481 3.49 -1.29 17.12
C ALA A 481 4.52 -0.17 17.11
N SER A 482 5.60 -0.30 16.35
CA SER A 482 6.62 0.73 16.26
C SER A 482 7.12 0.96 14.85
N ASP A 483 7.30 2.23 14.52
CA ASP A 483 8.20 2.69 13.46
C ASP A 483 9.60 2.54 14.03
N ASP A 484 10.48 1.84 13.33
CA ASP A 484 11.75 1.34 13.83
C ASP A 484 11.64 0.48 15.11
N GLY A 485 12.78 0.17 15.71
CA GLY A 485 12.90 -0.93 16.63
C GLY A 485 12.39 -0.65 18.05
N SER A 486 11.70 -1.63 18.63
CA SER A 486 11.29 -1.60 20.05
C SER A 486 11.34 -2.95 20.75
N LYS A 487 11.48 -2.93 22.09
CA LYS A 487 11.43 -4.11 22.96
C LYS A 487 10.62 -3.84 24.22
N LEU A 488 9.86 -4.84 24.68
CA LEU A 488 9.10 -4.80 25.92
C LEU A 488 9.57 -5.90 26.87
N TYR A 489 9.79 -5.53 28.11
CA TYR A 489 10.22 -6.43 29.19
C TYR A 489 9.22 -6.39 30.34
N ILE A 490 8.92 -7.58 30.89
CA ILE A 490 8.16 -7.75 32.13
C ILE A 490 9.03 -8.49 33.14
N ASP A 491 9.19 -7.93 34.35
CA ASP A 491 10.05 -8.44 35.42
C ASP A 491 11.48 -8.75 34.93
N GLY A 492 11.99 -7.90 34.03
CA GLY A 492 13.32 -8.02 33.42
C GLY A 492 13.43 -9.09 32.33
N LYS A 493 12.36 -9.81 31.99
CA LYS A 493 12.33 -10.79 30.90
C LYS A 493 11.82 -10.15 29.62
N LEU A 494 12.51 -10.36 28.50
CA LEU A 494 12.05 -9.94 27.19
C LEU A 494 10.74 -10.66 26.85
N VAL A 495 9.70 -9.90 26.53
CA VAL A 495 8.37 -10.42 26.16
C VAL A 495 8.06 -10.12 24.71
N VAL A 496 8.36 -8.92 24.22
CA VAL A 496 8.16 -8.53 22.81
C VAL A 496 9.48 -8.03 22.25
N ASP A 497 9.87 -8.56 21.08
CA ASP A 497 11.01 -8.11 20.29
C ASP A 497 10.51 -7.64 18.92
N ASN A 498 10.57 -6.32 18.71
CA ASN A 498 10.23 -5.64 17.47
C ASN A 498 11.44 -4.80 17.00
N ASP A 499 12.67 -5.29 17.20
CA ASP A 499 13.89 -4.54 16.91
C ASP A 499 14.28 -4.63 15.42
N GLY A 500 14.74 -3.52 14.85
CA GLY A 500 15.10 -3.40 13.44
C GLY A 500 14.79 -2.02 12.87
N ASP A 501 15.29 -1.75 11.66
CA ASP A 501 14.94 -0.59 10.84
C ASP A 501 13.78 -1.01 9.93
N HIS A 502 12.61 -0.42 10.14
CA HIS A 502 11.39 -0.77 9.42
C HIS A 502 10.29 0.27 9.66
N GLY A 503 9.35 0.39 8.72
CA GLY A 503 8.10 1.11 8.94
C GLY A 503 7.29 0.57 10.13
N VAL A 504 6.10 1.13 10.38
CA VAL A 504 5.25 0.66 11.50
C VAL A 504 4.80 -0.79 11.28
N ILE A 505 5.44 -1.70 11.99
CA ILE A 505 5.03 -3.11 12.10
C ILE A 505 4.68 -3.45 13.54
N MET A 506 4.02 -4.58 13.72
CA MET A 506 3.52 -5.04 15.00
C MET A 506 4.14 -6.37 15.39
N ALA A 507 4.93 -6.38 16.48
CA ALA A 507 5.35 -7.63 17.13
C ALA A 507 4.49 -7.92 18.36
N ASN A 508 4.37 -9.21 18.68
CA ASN A 508 3.58 -9.70 19.80
C ASN A 508 4.39 -10.70 20.61
N GLY A 509 4.06 -10.84 21.90
CA GLY A 509 4.62 -11.87 22.76
C GLY A 509 3.87 -11.93 24.09
N GLY A 510 4.02 -13.03 24.83
CA GLY A 510 3.14 -13.31 25.98
C GLY A 510 3.87 -13.80 27.21
N THR A 511 3.24 -13.57 28.37
CA THR A 511 3.70 -14.09 29.65
C THR A 511 2.51 -14.34 30.58
N THR A 512 2.68 -15.20 31.59
CA THR A 512 1.65 -15.42 32.62
C THR A 512 1.95 -14.54 33.82
N LEU A 513 0.96 -13.76 34.25
CA LEU A 513 1.10 -12.82 35.37
C LEU A 513 0.19 -13.21 36.53
N GLN A 514 0.63 -12.85 37.73
CA GLN A 514 -0.14 -13.00 38.96
C GLN A 514 -0.70 -11.64 39.38
N PRO A 515 -1.69 -11.58 40.30
CA PRO A 515 -2.16 -10.29 40.79
C PRO A 515 -1.03 -9.57 41.55
N GLY A 516 -0.84 -8.28 41.27
CA GLY A 516 0.20 -7.46 41.89
C GLY A 516 0.91 -6.52 40.92
N LYS A 517 2.02 -5.94 41.41
CA LYS A 517 2.90 -5.07 40.62
C LYS A 517 3.95 -5.90 39.90
N HIS A 518 4.06 -5.70 38.60
CA HIS A 518 5.11 -6.26 37.75
C HIS A 518 5.96 -5.14 37.19
N ALA A 519 7.28 -5.28 37.19
CA ALA A 519 8.15 -4.28 36.58
C ALA A 519 7.93 -4.31 35.06
N ILE A 520 7.71 -3.14 34.47
CA ILE A 520 7.55 -2.99 33.02
C ILE A 520 8.59 -2.02 32.49
N ARG A 521 9.23 -2.40 31.39
CA ARG A 521 10.15 -1.55 30.63
C ARG A 521 9.84 -1.64 29.15
N VAL A 522 9.77 -0.50 28.48
CA VAL A 522 9.66 -0.43 27.02
C VAL A 522 10.81 0.41 26.49
N GLU A 523 11.51 -0.10 25.50
CA GLU A 523 12.61 0.55 24.81
C GLU A 523 12.22 0.74 23.35
N TRP A 524 12.53 1.89 22.78
CA TRP A 524 12.23 2.23 21.39
C TRP A 524 13.30 3.16 20.83
N PHE A 525 13.54 3.10 19.52
CA PHE A 525 14.35 4.09 18.81
C PHE A 525 13.66 4.55 17.53
N ASN A 526 14.06 5.73 17.05
CA ASN A 526 13.82 6.22 15.70
C ASN A 526 15.14 6.46 14.99
N GLY A 527 15.37 5.78 13.87
CA GLY A 527 16.50 5.93 12.96
C GLY A 527 16.30 7.13 12.04
N GLY A 528 15.12 7.25 11.44
CA GLY A 528 14.74 8.31 10.50
C GLY A 528 13.26 8.23 10.09
N GLY A 529 12.83 9.02 9.11
CA GLY A 529 11.47 8.90 8.54
C GLY A 529 10.34 9.28 9.50
N GLY A 530 9.33 8.41 9.62
CA GLY A 530 8.24 8.52 10.59
C GLY A 530 8.69 8.21 12.00
N ALA A 531 7.77 8.32 12.96
CA ALA A 531 8.04 7.93 14.34
C ALA A 531 6.74 7.48 14.98
N TRP A 532 6.72 6.25 15.51
CA TRP A 532 5.57 5.74 16.25
C TRP A 532 6.00 4.68 17.25
N LEU A 533 5.39 4.72 18.42
CA LEU A 533 5.39 3.62 19.38
C LEU A 533 4.01 3.55 20.01
N GLY A 534 3.40 2.38 20.01
CA GLY A 534 2.21 2.07 20.81
C GLY A 534 2.37 0.71 21.49
N ALA A 535 2.28 0.69 22.83
CA ALA A 535 2.26 -0.55 23.59
C ALA A 535 0.84 -0.99 23.94
N TYR A 536 0.52 -2.24 23.61
CA TYR A 536 -0.78 -2.86 23.79
C TYR A 536 -0.67 -4.10 24.68
N PHE A 537 -1.80 -4.46 25.28
CA PHE A 537 -1.97 -5.72 25.99
C PHE A 537 -3.39 -6.27 25.85
N GLU A 538 -3.52 -7.58 26.04
CA GLU A 538 -4.77 -8.30 26.26
C GLU A 538 -4.57 -9.36 27.33
N GLY A 539 -5.65 -9.78 27.98
CA GLY A 539 -5.59 -10.80 29.03
C GLY A 539 -6.98 -11.18 29.52
N PRO A 540 -7.08 -11.86 30.67
CA PRO A 540 -8.36 -12.35 31.19
C PRO A 540 -9.38 -11.22 31.35
N GLY A 541 -10.46 -11.27 30.55
CA GLY A 541 -11.54 -10.29 30.54
C GLY A 541 -11.17 -8.89 29.99
N VAL A 542 -9.99 -8.75 29.38
CA VAL A 542 -9.48 -7.48 28.84
C VAL A 542 -9.20 -7.67 27.35
N PRO A 543 -9.99 -7.08 26.45
CA PRO A 543 -9.69 -7.13 25.02
C PRO A 543 -8.41 -6.34 24.73
N ARG A 544 -7.76 -6.66 23.61
CA ARG A 544 -6.58 -5.93 23.12
C ARG A 544 -6.84 -4.43 23.08
N GLN A 545 -6.01 -3.69 23.80
CA GLN A 545 -6.04 -2.23 23.88
C GLN A 545 -4.66 -1.70 24.27
N PHE A 546 -4.47 -0.38 24.19
CA PHE A 546 -3.29 0.24 24.79
C PHE A 546 -3.17 -0.16 26.26
N ILE A 547 -1.95 -0.33 26.75
CA ILE A 547 -1.73 -0.59 28.17
C ILE A 547 -2.43 0.52 28.99
N ASP A 548 -3.37 0.11 29.84
CA ASP A 548 -4.26 1.02 30.54
C ASP A 548 -3.45 1.98 31.44
N PRO A 549 -3.53 3.30 31.23
CA PRO A 549 -2.77 4.27 32.02
C PRO A 549 -3.13 4.22 33.51
N ASN A 550 -4.33 3.76 33.88
CA ASN A 550 -4.74 3.58 35.27
C ASN A 550 -4.02 2.41 35.94
N ARG A 551 -3.31 1.56 35.20
CA ARG A 551 -2.52 0.43 35.72
C ARG A 551 -1.03 0.71 35.79
N LEU A 552 -0.60 1.93 35.47
CA LEU A 552 0.81 2.32 35.45
C LEU A 552 1.14 3.19 36.66
N THR A 553 2.21 2.85 37.38
CA THR A 553 2.74 3.65 38.48
C THR A 553 4.27 3.75 38.41
N PRO A 554 4.88 4.84 38.94
CA PRO A 554 6.33 4.98 38.95
C PRO A 554 7.03 3.85 39.73
N ARG A 555 8.29 3.61 39.37
CA ARG A 555 9.13 2.56 39.99
C ARG A 555 9.59 2.91 41.40
#